data_AF-A0A1C0T2H4-F1
#
_entry.id   AF-A0A1C0T2H4-F1
#
_cell.length_a   1.000
_cell.length_b   1.000
_cell.length_c   1.000
_cell.angle_alpha   90.00
_cell.angle_beta   90.00
_cell.angle_gamma   90.00
#
_symmetry.space_group_name_H-M   'P 1'
#
loop_
_entity.id
_entity.type
_entity.pdbx_description
1 polymer ?
#
loop_
_entity_poly.entity_id
_entity_poly.type
_entity_poly.pdbx_seq_one_letter_code
_entity_poly.pdbx_strand_id
1 'polypeptide(L)'
;MRMLIVAGAAALTLAGCNTTPAATPMEAHLNRYAGAEAVAMNCPAYGGYGSVAQMRADAQSNLAKAKALGATDADVAKARQKVNGNLAGATVLVGPIQACSAFMNGLAWAGTETPKIQPATAAKKKK
;
A
#
# COMPACT_ATOMS: atom_id res chain seq x y z
N MET A 1 -55.35 -25.39 3.06
CA MET A 1 -54.38 -25.66 1.99
C MET A 1 -54.34 -24.48 1.02
N ARG A 2 -53.36 -23.58 1.18
CA ARG A 2 -52.92 -22.62 0.16
C ARG A 2 -51.56 -22.07 0.63
N MET A 3 -50.58 -22.23 -0.24
CA MET A 3 -49.14 -22.05 0.00
C MET A 3 -48.78 -20.66 0.50
N LEU A 4 -47.96 -20.59 1.55
CA LEU A 4 -47.10 -19.45 1.88
C LEU A 4 -45.68 -19.97 2.06
N ILE A 5 -44.96 -20.10 0.94
CA ILE A 5 -43.51 -20.20 0.91
C ILE A 5 -43.03 -18.93 0.22
N VAL A 6 -42.50 -17.97 0.97
CA VAL A 6 -41.35 -17.18 0.50
C VAL A 6 -40.46 -16.96 1.72
N ALA A 7 -39.42 -17.77 1.78
CA ALA A 7 -38.29 -17.59 2.66
C ALA A 7 -37.68 -16.20 2.41
N GLY A 8 -37.78 -15.34 3.41
CA GLY A 8 -37.03 -14.09 3.47
C GLY A 8 -35.56 -14.38 3.73
N ALA A 9 -34.86 -14.86 2.70
CA ALA A 9 -33.40 -14.86 2.66
C ALA A 9 -32.95 -13.43 2.33
N ALA A 10 -32.99 -12.54 3.33
CA ALA A 10 -32.22 -11.31 3.30
C ALA A 10 -30.75 -11.69 3.49
N ALA A 11 -30.13 -12.22 2.43
CA ALA A 11 -28.70 -12.27 2.29
C ALA A 11 -28.21 -10.83 2.17
N LEU A 12 -27.95 -10.21 3.32
CA LEU A 12 -27.11 -9.03 3.43
C LEU A 12 -25.70 -9.42 2.98
N THR A 13 -25.48 -9.39 1.67
CA THR A 13 -24.13 -9.36 1.11
C THR A 13 -23.54 -8.00 1.45
N LEU A 14 -22.98 -7.88 2.65
CA LEU A 14 -21.89 -6.93 2.90
C LEU A 14 -20.68 -7.40 2.08
N ALA A 15 -20.76 -7.24 0.77
CA ALA A 15 -19.59 -7.09 -0.09
C ALA A 15 -19.01 -5.71 0.23
N GLY A 16 -18.36 -5.60 1.38
CA GLY A 16 -17.47 -4.49 1.70
C GLY A 16 -16.45 -4.39 0.57
N CYS A 17 -16.61 -3.35 -0.23
CA CYS A 17 -15.76 -3.01 -1.36
C CYS A 17 -14.34 -2.76 -0.88
N ASN A 18 -13.43 -3.73 -0.99
CA ASN A 18 -12.01 -3.42 -1.07
C ASN A 18 -11.15 -4.54 -1.70
N THR A 19 -11.60 -5.11 -2.81
CA THR A 19 -10.64 -5.76 -3.71
C THR A 19 -9.92 -4.66 -4.48
N THR A 20 -8.84 -4.11 -3.90
CA THR A 20 -7.79 -3.52 -4.74
C THR A 20 -7.52 -4.55 -5.83
N PRO A 21 -7.64 -4.23 -7.12
CA PRO A 21 -7.33 -5.18 -8.18
C PRO A 21 -5.98 -5.81 -7.87
N ALA A 22 -5.87 -7.14 -8.00
CA ALA A 22 -4.59 -7.82 -7.82
C ALA A 22 -3.56 -7.03 -8.62
N ALA A 23 -2.60 -6.42 -7.92
CA ALA A 23 -1.70 -5.46 -8.54
C ALA A 23 -1.02 -6.20 -9.70
N THR A 24 -1.20 -5.70 -10.92
CA THR A 24 -0.46 -6.25 -12.06
C THR A 24 1.02 -6.21 -11.71
N PRO A 25 1.87 -7.14 -12.19
CA PRO A 25 3.29 -7.15 -11.86
C PRO A 25 3.95 -5.78 -12.07
N MET A 26 3.50 -5.03 -13.09
CA MET A 26 3.89 -3.66 -13.36
C MET A 26 3.47 -2.69 -12.24
N GLU A 27 2.17 -2.64 -11.90
CA GLU A 27 1.67 -1.77 -10.82
C GLU A 27 2.34 -2.12 -9.48
N ALA A 28 2.64 -3.39 -9.28
CA ALA A 28 3.28 -3.89 -8.09
C ALA A 28 4.69 -3.28 -7.93
N HIS A 29 5.53 -3.39 -8.97
CA HIS A 29 6.84 -2.73 -8.99
C HIS A 29 6.76 -1.20 -8.90
N LEU A 30 5.80 -0.58 -9.56
CA LEU A 30 5.60 0.88 -9.49
C LEU A 30 5.25 1.35 -8.08
N ASN A 31 4.41 0.61 -7.37
CA ASN A 31 4.05 0.96 -6.00
C ASN A 31 5.23 0.79 -5.03
N ARG A 32 6.08 -0.22 -5.25
CA ARG A 32 7.29 -0.42 -4.45
C ARG A 32 8.32 0.67 -4.70
N TYR A 33 8.52 1.03 -5.96
CA TYR A 33 9.32 2.19 -6.36
C TYR A 33 8.84 3.46 -5.65
N ALA A 34 7.56 3.80 -5.83
CA ALA A 34 6.98 5.01 -5.27
C ALA A 34 7.00 4.99 -3.73
N GLY A 35 6.77 3.82 -3.11
CA GLY A 35 6.80 3.66 -1.67
C GLY A 35 8.18 3.86 -1.07
N ALA A 36 9.21 3.21 -1.63
CA ALA A 36 10.58 3.39 -1.18
C ALA A 36 11.06 4.84 -1.38
N GLU A 37 10.68 5.48 -2.48
CA GLU A 37 10.95 6.90 -2.71
C GLU A 37 10.23 7.80 -1.70
N ALA A 38 8.94 7.55 -1.45
CA ALA A 38 8.14 8.33 -0.50
C ALA A 38 8.72 8.27 0.92
N VAL A 39 9.13 7.07 1.38
CA VAL A 39 9.79 6.91 2.69
C VAL A 39 11.14 7.64 2.70
N ALA A 40 11.97 7.42 1.69
CA ALA A 40 13.30 8.01 1.64
C ALA A 40 13.28 9.56 1.66
N MET A 41 12.20 10.17 1.16
CA MET A 41 12.06 11.63 1.06
C MET A 41 11.31 12.23 2.25
N ASN A 42 10.30 11.55 2.79
CA ASN A 42 9.39 12.14 3.79
C ASN A 42 9.57 11.60 5.20
N CYS A 43 10.19 10.42 5.36
CA CYS A 43 10.40 9.82 6.66
C CYS A 43 11.78 10.16 7.21
N PRO A 44 11.90 10.40 8.53
CA PRO A 44 13.20 10.48 9.18
C PRO A 44 14.06 9.26 8.80
N ALA A 45 15.37 9.46 8.63
CA ALA A 45 16.28 8.37 8.30
C ALA A 45 16.49 7.44 9.51
N TYR A 46 15.49 6.61 9.82
CA TYR A 46 15.59 5.54 10.81
C TYR A 46 16.56 4.49 10.28
N GLY A 47 17.85 4.63 10.63
CA GLY A 47 18.95 3.82 10.08
C GLY A 47 20.04 4.63 9.36
N GLY A 48 19.92 5.96 9.28
CA GLY A 48 20.94 6.85 8.72
C GLY A 48 21.03 6.83 7.19
N TYR A 49 22.12 7.38 6.66
CA TYR A 49 22.32 7.52 5.20
C TYR A 49 22.32 6.17 4.46
N GLY A 50 22.88 5.12 5.07
CA GLY A 50 22.96 3.79 4.48
C GLY A 50 21.60 3.17 4.16
N SER A 51 20.62 3.32 5.06
CA SER A 51 19.27 2.79 4.83
C SER A 51 18.55 3.54 3.71
N VAL A 52 18.72 4.88 3.64
CA VAL A 52 18.17 5.70 2.55
C VAL A 52 18.79 5.32 1.20
N ALA A 53 20.10 5.07 1.15
CA ALA A 53 20.78 4.63 -0.06
C ALA A 53 20.26 3.27 -0.54
N GLN A 54 20.04 2.31 0.37
CA GLN A 54 19.44 1.02 0.05
C GLN A 54 18.00 1.14 -0.44
N MET A 55 17.17 1.99 0.19
CA MET A 55 15.81 2.26 -0.28
C MET A 55 15.79 2.84 -1.69
N ARG A 56 16.70 3.77 -2.00
CA ARG A 56 16.84 4.31 -3.36
C ARG A 56 17.30 3.27 -4.37
N ALA A 57 18.22 2.38 -3.99
CA ALA A 57 18.64 1.29 -4.85
C ALA A 57 17.50 0.29 -5.13
N ASP A 58 16.72 -0.10 -4.10
CA ASP A 58 15.54 -0.94 -4.27
C ASP A 58 14.49 -0.25 -5.15
N ALA A 59 14.25 1.05 -4.94
CA ALA A 59 13.35 1.84 -5.76
C ALA A 59 13.77 1.76 -7.24
N GLN A 60 15.02 2.07 -7.56
CA GLN A 60 15.52 2.05 -8.95
C GLN A 60 15.44 0.66 -9.59
N SER A 61 15.71 -0.40 -8.82
CA SER A 61 15.56 -1.78 -9.31
C SER A 61 14.10 -2.09 -9.69
N ASN A 62 13.14 -1.67 -8.86
CA ASN A 62 11.72 -1.86 -9.13
C ASN A 62 11.24 -0.98 -10.31
N LEU A 63 11.75 0.24 -10.44
CA LEU A 63 11.44 1.08 -11.61
C LEU A 63 11.91 0.42 -12.91
N ALA A 64 13.13 -0.12 -12.94
CA ALA A 64 13.64 -0.84 -14.12
C ALA A 64 12.75 -2.03 -14.49
N LYS A 65 12.31 -2.82 -13.50
CA LYS A 65 11.38 -3.94 -13.72
C LYS A 65 10.01 -3.46 -14.22
N ALA A 66 9.47 -2.39 -13.65
CA ALA A 66 8.22 -1.80 -14.11
C ALA A 66 8.31 -1.32 -15.58
N LYS A 67 9.42 -0.64 -15.94
CA LYS A 67 9.66 -0.19 -17.32
C LYS A 67 9.81 -1.35 -18.29
N ALA A 68 10.48 -2.44 -17.87
CA ALA A 68 10.57 -3.66 -18.67
C ALA A 68 9.21 -4.33 -18.92
N LEU A 69 8.24 -4.09 -18.04
CA LEU A 69 6.84 -4.54 -18.17
C LEU A 69 5.95 -3.54 -18.94
N GLY A 70 6.52 -2.46 -19.46
CA GLY A 70 5.79 -1.46 -20.26
C GLY A 70 5.32 -0.22 -19.50
N ALA A 71 5.76 0.00 -18.25
CA ALA A 71 5.37 1.19 -17.50
C ALA A 71 5.84 2.48 -18.19
N THR A 72 4.92 3.43 -18.33
CA THR A 72 5.18 4.76 -18.86
C THR A 72 5.53 5.74 -17.73
N ASP A 73 6.08 6.91 -18.08
CA ASP A 73 6.32 7.95 -17.08
C ASP A 73 5.01 8.46 -16.44
N ALA A 74 3.88 8.37 -17.16
CA ALA A 74 2.56 8.67 -16.61
C ALA A 74 2.16 7.67 -15.50
N ASP A 75 2.48 6.38 -15.67
CA ASP A 75 2.22 5.36 -14.66
C ASP A 75 3.10 5.57 -13.42
N VAL A 76 4.36 5.96 -13.61
CA VAL A 76 5.28 6.31 -12.53
C VAL A 76 4.76 7.52 -11.75
N ALA A 77 4.32 8.57 -12.45
CA ALA A 77 3.75 9.76 -11.82
C ALA A 77 2.48 9.43 -11.03
N LYS A 78 1.59 8.61 -11.60
CA LYS A 78 0.37 8.14 -10.93
C LYS A 78 0.68 7.34 -9.67
N ALA A 79 1.65 6.42 -9.73
CA ALA A 79 2.07 5.64 -8.57
C ALA A 79 2.62 6.52 -7.45
N ARG A 80 3.47 7.50 -7.79
CA ARG A 80 3.97 8.50 -6.83
C ARG A 80 2.85 9.29 -6.18
N GLN A 81 1.91 9.81 -6.98
CA GLN A 81 0.77 10.57 -6.46
C GLN A 81 -0.08 9.74 -5.49
N LYS A 82 -0.42 8.50 -5.87
CA LYS A 82 -1.19 7.57 -5.04
C LYS A 82 -0.48 7.28 -3.70
N VAL A 83 0.80 6.91 -3.76
CA VAL A 83 1.57 6.54 -2.57
C VAL A 83 1.81 7.74 -1.66
N ASN A 84 2.19 8.90 -2.23
CA ASN A 84 2.37 10.12 -1.45
C ASN A 84 1.06 10.59 -0.81
N GLY A 85 -0.06 10.49 -1.53
CA GLY A 85 -1.39 10.78 -0.98
C GLY A 85 -1.74 9.86 0.18
N ASN A 86 -1.45 8.56 0.07
CA ASN A 86 -1.65 7.59 1.15
C ASN A 86 -0.79 7.90 2.37
N LEU A 87 0.49 8.22 2.17
CA LEU A 87 1.40 8.58 3.25
C LEU A 87 0.94 9.87 3.93
N ALA A 88 0.63 10.92 3.15
CA ALA A 88 0.15 12.19 3.68
C ALA A 88 -1.16 12.03 4.46
N GLY A 89 -2.12 11.28 3.92
CA GLY A 89 -3.39 10.99 4.60
C GLY A 89 -3.18 10.25 5.92
N ALA A 90 -2.28 9.28 5.95
CA ALA A 90 -1.93 8.59 7.19
C ALA A 90 -1.15 9.48 8.16
N THR A 91 -0.25 10.33 7.69
CA THR A 91 0.46 11.30 8.52
C THR A 91 -0.51 12.25 9.22
N VAL A 92 -1.59 12.66 8.56
CA VAL A 92 -2.65 13.47 9.19
C VAL A 92 -3.44 12.67 10.23
N LEU A 93 -3.70 11.38 9.97
CA LEU A 93 -4.55 10.56 10.84
C LEU A 93 -3.84 10.00 12.08
N VAL A 94 -2.60 9.50 11.92
CA VAL A 94 -1.84 8.82 12.98
C VAL A 94 -0.54 9.55 13.36
N GLY A 95 -0.25 10.68 12.72
CA GLY A 95 1.00 11.41 12.91
C GLY A 95 2.17 10.87 12.08
N PRO A 96 3.23 11.67 11.88
CA PRO A 96 4.32 11.37 10.93
C PRO A 96 5.14 10.14 11.33
N ILE A 97 5.46 9.99 12.63
CA ILE A 97 6.30 8.89 13.12
C ILE A 97 5.63 7.53 12.93
N GLN A 98 4.34 7.44 13.31
CA GLN A 98 3.57 6.19 13.19
C GLN A 98 3.28 5.86 11.73
N ALA A 99 2.94 6.87 10.91
CA ALA A 99 2.72 6.69 9.47
C ALA A 99 3.99 6.14 8.79
N CYS A 100 5.15 6.75 9.04
CA CYS A 100 6.41 6.30 8.48
C CYS A 100 6.80 4.89 8.91
N SER A 101 6.62 4.56 10.20
CA SER A 101 6.91 3.23 10.72
C SER A 101 6.00 2.17 10.08
N ALA A 102 4.71 2.47 9.96
CA ALA A 102 3.75 1.57 9.30
C ALA A 102 4.04 1.40 7.81
N PHE A 103 4.43 2.48 7.11
CA PHE A 103 4.77 2.43 5.68
C PHE A 103 6.06 1.65 5.42
N MET A 104 7.11 1.89 6.22
CA MET A 104 8.35 1.14 6.14
C MET A 104 8.12 -0.35 6.41
N ASN A 105 7.36 -0.69 7.45
CA ASN A 105 7.01 -2.09 7.71
C ASN A 105 6.19 -2.69 6.58
N GLY A 106 5.25 -1.93 6.01
CA GLY A 106 4.53 -2.32 4.81
C GLY A 106 5.48 -2.65 3.67
N LEU A 107 6.45 -1.78 3.38
CA LEU A 107 7.45 -2.04 2.33
C LEU A 107 8.39 -3.20 2.67
N ALA A 108 8.79 -3.39 3.92
CA ALA A 108 9.66 -4.50 4.29
C ALA A 108 9.03 -5.87 3.99
N TRP A 109 7.71 -6.01 4.19
CA TRP A 109 7.02 -7.29 4.14
C TRP A 109 6.06 -7.46 2.94
N ALA A 110 5.56 -6.40 2.33
CA ALA A 110 4.50 -6.48 1.32
C ALA A 110 4.96 -6.95 -0.07
N GLY A 111 6.23 -7.32 -0.26
CA GLY A 111 6.73 -7.70 -1.58
C GLY A 111 6.39 -6.62 -2.61
N THR A 112 5.89 -6.99 -3.78
CA THR A 112 5.54 -5.99 -4.81
C THR A 112 4.21 -5.27 -4.56
N GLU A 113 3.49 -5.47 -3.46
CA GLU A 113 2.19 -4.80 -3.28
C GLU A 113 2.30 -3.31 -2.90
N THR A 114 1.21 -2.55 -3.10
CA THR A 114 1.14 -1.18 -2.56
C THR A 114 1.22 -1.24 -1.04
N PRO A 115 2.15 -0.52 -0.38
CA PRO A 115 2.17 -0.46 1.08
C PRO A 115 0.84 0.13 1.59
N LYS A 116 0.08 -0.70 2.31
CA LYS A 116 -1.17 -0.31 2.97
C LYS A 116 -0.85 0.03 4.42
N ILE A 117 -1.15 1.25 4.85
CA ILE A 117 -1.09 1.62 6.26
C ILE A 117 -2.31 1.01 6.94
N GLN A 118 -2.12 -0.11 7.60
CA GLN A 118 -3.14 -0.65 8.49
C GLN A 118 -3.17 0.23 9.75
N PRO A 119 -4.33 0.77 10.15
CA PRO A 119 -4.44 1.48 11.41
C PRO A 119 -4.01 0.55 12.55
N ALA A 120 -3.38 1.10 13.59
CA ALA A 120 -2.76 0.38 14.70
C ALA A 120 -3.74 -0.39 15.63
N THR A 121 -4.90 -0.80 15.13
CA THR A 121 -5.92 -1.59 15.83
C THR A 121 -6.23 -2.88 15.08
N ALA A 122 -5.25 -3.78 14.99
CA ALA A 122 -5.52 -5.22 14.80
C ALA A 122 -4.72 -6.11 15.77
N ALA A 123 -3.96 -5.51 16.69
CA ALA A 123 -3.33 -6.22 17.79
C ALA A 123 -4.18 -6.04 19.07
N LYS A 124 -5.25 -6.82 19.21
CA LYS A 124 -6.00 -7.14 20.46
C LYS A 124 -7.25 -7.96 20.04
N LYS A 125 -7.50 -9.20 20.46
CA LYS A 125 -6.98 -10.06 21.53
C LYS A 125 -7.15 -11.52 21.09
N LYS A 126 -6.10 -12.36 21.17
CA LYS A 126 -6.31 -13.78 21.46
C LYS A 126 -6.60 -13.86 22.96
N LYS A 127 -7.82 -14.21 23.34
CA LYS A 127 -8.16 -14.78 24.65
C LYS A 127 -8.79 -16.13 24.39
#